data_AF-A0A9D4B8X2-F1
#
_entry.id   AF-A0A9D4B8X2-F1
#
_cell.length_a   1.000
_cell.length_b   1.000
_cell.length_c   1.000
_cell.angle_alpha   90.00
_cell.angle_beta   90.00
_cell.angle_gamma   90.00
#
_symmetry.space_group_name_H-M   'P 1'
#
loop_
_entity.id
_entity.type
_entity.pdbx_description
1 polymer ?
#
loop_
_entity_poly.entity_id
_entity_poly.type
_entity_poly.pdbx_seq_one_letter_code
_entity_poly.pdbx_strand_id
1 'polypeptide(L)'
;MQGERKLQILPSLAKSWLTQKSQVVSDTRFLLVARSAQPIRLSQQKRQEEHWFSHSPPRPREYVQIYQLINDGNTPLKLVQLSATRWFSVHDCCVHVLDQWDELKFHFQLSKDRQQCYDAEVLYQVYCNPVNKLYLQFLTRVLQEFARIIKLLQLESGGNAFKMLDCLQAFFDTLISRVLLSQRIPVSDTKLLEVNLSDTASHLLLCAANFSAMFTIAVGDAKLDKAVEETIKSRC
;
A
#
# COMPACT_ATOMS: atom_id res chain seq x y z
N MET A 1 4.51 28.64 -33.28
CA MET A 1 3.05 28.81 -33.09
C MET A 1 2.33 27.71 -32.28
N GLN A 2 2.94 26.55 -32.00
CA GLN A 2 2.28 25.47 -31.22
C GLN A 2 2.64 25.47 -29.72
N GLY A 3 3.70 26.19 -29.33
CA GLY A 3 4.14 26.35 -27.93
C GLY A 3 3.34 27.36 -27.12
N GLU A 4 2.81 28.41 -27.75
CA GLU A 4 2.10 29.50 -27.05
C GLU A 4 0.67 29.11 -26.60
N ARG A 5 0.02 28.18 -27.32
CA ARG A 5 -1.30 27.65 -26.90
C ARG A 5 -1.21 26.73 -25.68
N LYS A 6 -0.08 26.04 -25.45
CA LYS A 6 0.11 25.20 -24.25
C LYS A 6 0.31 26.04 -22.98
N LEU A 7 0.87 27.24 -23.10
CA LEU A 7 1.13 28.17 -21.99
C LEU A 7 -0.15 28.87 -21.46
N GLN A 8 -1.18 29.02 -22.29
CA GLN A 8 -2.45 29.66 -21.87
C GLN A 8 -3.38 28.73 -21.09
N ILE A 9 -3.23 27.41 -21.20
CA ILE A 9 -4.12 26.42 -20.56
C ILE A 9 -3.60 26.04 -19.16
N LEU A 10 -2.28 26.13 -18.93
CA LEU A 10 -1.62 25.79 -17.67
C LEU A 10 -2.16 26.52 -16.42
N PRO A 11 -2.47 27.83 -16.43
CA PRO A 11 -3.03 28.51 -15.26
C PRO A 11 -4.46 28.06 -14.93
N SER A 12 -5.25 27.72 -15.96
CA SER A 12 -6.63 27.23 -15.80
C SER A 12 -6.66 25.79 -15.27
N LEU A 13 -5.75 24.93 -15.77
CA LEU A 13 -5.55 23.57 -15.29
C LEU A 13 -4.98 23.57 -13.88
N ALA A 14 -4.01 24.44 -13.54
CA ALA A 14 -3.45 24.55 -12.20
C ALA A 14 -4.46 25.05 -11.17
N LYS A 15 -5.33 26.02 -11.54
CA LYS A 15 -6.46 26.44 -10.69
C LYS A 15 -7.47 25.32 -10.51
N SER A 16 -7.88 24.66 -11.59
CA SER A 16 -8.76 23.49 -11.54
C SER A 16 -8.17 22.37 -10.67
N TRP A 17 -6.85 22.14 -10.74
CA TRP A 17 -6.13 21.17 -9.92
C TRP A 17 -6.06 21.56 -8.45
N LEU A 18 -5.89 22.83 -8.12
CA LEU A 18 -5.90 23.31 -6.73
C LEU A 18 -7.30 23.25 -6.11
N THR A 19 -8.34 23.55 -6.89
CA THR A 19 -9.74 23.36 -6.48
C THR A 19 -10.08 21.87 -6.33
N GLN A 20 -9.61 21.02 -7.24
CA GLN A 20 -9.68 19.56 -7.10
C GLN A 20 -8.83 19.04 -5.93
N LYS A 21 -7.71 19.67 -5.56
CA LYS A 21 -6.91 19.27 -4.39
C LYS A 21 -7.71 19.47 -3.11
N SER A 22 -8.49 20.55 -3.01
CA SER A 22 -9.42 20.79 -1.88
C SER A 22 -10.62 19.83 -1.91
N GLN A 23 -11.12 19.49 -3.10
CA GLN A 23 -12.23 18.54 -3.28
C GLN A 23 -11.81 17.07 -3.07
N VAL A 24 -10.62 16.65 -3.49
CA VAL A 24 -10.08 15.28 -3.37
C VAL A 24 -9.56 15.01 -1.95
N VAL A 25 -9.11 16.05 -1.24
CA VAL A 25 -8.78 15.96 0.20
C VAL A 25 -10.05 15.87 1.06
N SER A 26 -11.19 16.40 0.59
CA SER A 26 -12.48 16.30 1.29
C SER A 26 -13.33 15.09 0.87
N ASP A 27 -13.26 14.67 -0.40
CA ASP A 27 -13.89 13.47 -0.91
C ASP A 27 -13.02 12.24 -0.62
N THR A 28 -13.18 11.77 0.62
CA THR A 28 -12.99 10.39 1.09
C THR A 28 -13.76 9.33 0.25
N ARG A 29 -14.22 9.66 -0.98
CA ARG A 29 -14.98 8.78 -1.88
C ARG A 29 -14.12 8.02 -2.88
N PHE A 30 -12.85 8.39 -3.10
CA PHE A 30 -11.89 7.49 -3.77
C PHE A 30 -11.59 6.22 -2.93
N LEU A 31 -12.05 6.16 -1.68
CA LEU A 31 -12.01 4.99 -0.80
C LEU A 31 -12.99 3.86 -1.20
N LEU A 32 -13.82 4.04 -2.23
CA LEU A 32 -14.86 3.05 -2.58
C LEU A 32 -14.33 1.79 -3.27
N VAL A 33 -13.21 1.85 -4.00
CA VAL A 33 -12.62 0.64 -4.61
C VAL A 33 -11.90 -0.24 -3.56
N ALA A 34 -11.48 0.34 -2.45
CA ALA A 34 -10.86 -0.39 -1.33
C ALA A 34 -11.87 -0.83 -0.26
N ARG A 35 -13.19 -0.68 -0.46
CA ARG A 35 -14.17 -0.78 0.63
C ARG A 35 -14.67 -2.19 0.96
N SER A 36 -14.34 -3.22 0.18
CA SER A 36 -14.74 -4.60 0.51
C SER A 36 -13.70 -5.28 1.43
N ALA A 37 -13.92 -5.13 2.74
CA ALA A 37 -13.42 -5.98 3.82
C ALA A 37 -11.94 -5.94 4.25
N GLN A 38 -10.97 -5.48 3.45
CA GLN A 38 -9.53 -5.71 3.76
C GLN A 38 -8.69 -4.54 4.31
N PRO A 39 -8.84 -3.25 3.93
CA PRO A 39 -8.16 -2.16 4.65
C PRO A 39 -8.67 -2.01 6.09
N ILE A 40 -9.87 -2.53 6.39
CA ILE A 40 -10.37 -2.70 7.76
C ILE A 40 -9.43 -3.60 8.55
N ARG A 41 -8.95 -4.72 7.98
CA ARG A 41 -8.04 -5.66 8.67
C ARG A 41 -6.68 -5.05 8.98
N LEU A 42 -6.07 -4.30 8.07
CA LEU A 42 -4.81 -3.59 8.35
C LEU A 42 -5.01 -2.55 9.48
N SER A 43 -6.08 -1.76 9.41
CA SER A 43 -6.39 -0.77 10.45
C SER A 43 -6.71 -1.40 11.82
N GLN A 44 -7.26 -2.62 11.82
CA GLN A 44 -7.55 -3.40 13.02
C GLN A 44 -6.26 -4.00 13.59
N GLN A 45 -5.46 -4.66 12.76
CA GLN A 45 -4.14 -5.19 13.12
C GLN A 45 -3.29 -4.08 13.75
N LYS A 46 -3.24 -2.91 13.10
CA LYS A 46 -2.45 -1.78 13.62
C LYS A 46 -2.92 -1.24 14.95
N ARG A 47 -4.23 -1.10 15.12
CA ARG A 47 -4.79 -0.72 16.42
C ARG A 47 -4.50 -1.74 17.49
N GLN A 48 -4.52 -3.02 17.17
CA GLN A 48 -4.19 -4.08 18.12
C GLN A 48 -2.70 -4.04 18.52
N GLU A 49 -1.80 -3.81 17.58
CA GLU A 49 -0.37 -3.59 17.86
C GLU A 49 -0.15 -2.36 18.75
N GLU A 50 -0.74 -1.22 18.39
CA GLU A 50 -0.65 0.01 19.15
C GLU A 50 -1.22 -0.18 20.57
N HIS A 51 -2.37 -0.83 20.69
CA HIS A 51 -2.96 -1.17 21.98
C HIS A 51 -2.02 -2.07 22.79
N TRP A 52 -1.47 -3.12 22.18
CA TRP A 52 -0.54 -4.04 22.82
C TRP A 52 0.67 -3.33 23.41
N PHE A 53 1.34 -2.49 22.63
CA PHE A 53 2.55 -1.77 23.04
C PHE A 53 2.28 -0.63 24.02
N SER A 54 1.12 0.03 23.93
CA SER A 54 0.73 1.11 24.86
C SER A 54 0.21 0.61 26.20
N HIS A 55 -0.34 -0.61 26.25
CA HIS A 55 -0.94 -1.17 27.46
C HIS A 55 0.08 -1.45 28.58
N SER A 56 1.35 -1.70 28.25
CA SER A 56 2.37 -2.01 29.25
C SER A 56 3.77 -1.52 28.83
N PRO A 57 4.42 -0.62 29.61
CA PRO A 57 5.75 -0.08 29.28
C PRO A 57 6.89 -1.11 29.12
N PRO A 58 6.87 -2.27 29.81
CA PRO A 58 7.79 -3.38 29.52
C PRO A 58 7.72 -3.92 28.09
N ARG A 59 6.54 -4.00 27.48
CA ARG A 59 6.34 -4.69 26.19
C ARG A 59 7.15 -4.09 25.04
N PRO A 60 7.22 -2.76 24.86
CA PRO A 60 8.14 -2.16 23.89
C PRO A 60 9.62 -2.47 24.17
N ARG A 61 10.04 -2.54 25.45
CA ARG A 61 11.44 -2.82 25.82
C ARG A 61 11.82 -4.27 25.51
N GLU A 62 10.93 -5.21 25.84
CA GLU A 62 11.09 -6.62 25.51
C GLU A 62 11.19 -6.83 24.00
N TYR A 63 10.33 -6.15 23.23
CA TYR A 63 10.41 -6.20 21.76
C TYR A 63 11.74 -5.67 21.23
N VAL A 64 12.25 -4.55 21.74
CA VAL A 64 13.55 -4.01 21.33
C VAL A 64 14.68 -5.01 21.61
N GLN A 65 14.66 -5.68 22.76
CA GLN A 65 15.66 -6.70 23.10
C GLN A 65 15.60 -7.91 22.15
N ILE A 66 14.39 -8.38 21.84
CA ILE A 66 14.17 -9.47 20.88
C ILE A 66 14.68 -9.08 19.50
N TYR A 67 14.33 -7.88 19.04
CA TYR A 67 14.76 -7.38 17.73
C TYR A 67 16.28 -7.29 17.64
N GLN A 68 16.93 -6.70 18.66
CA GLN A 68 18.38 -6.61 18.74
C GLN A 68 19.05 -7.99 18.76
N LEU A 69 18.44 -8.97 19.43
CA LEU A 69 18.98 -10.33 19.46
C LEU A 69 18.91 -11.02 18.09
N ILE A 70 17.84 -10.79 17.33
CA ILE A 70 17.64 -11.39 16.01
C ILE A 70 18.49 -10.68 14.94
N ASN A 71 18.67 -9.37 15.06
CA ASN A 71 19.30 -8.51 14.05
C ASN A 71 20.68 -7.97 14.47
N ASP A 72 21.49 -8.77 15.15
CA ASP A 72 22.89 -8.46 15.52
C ASP A 72 23.09 -7.08 16.18
N GLY A 73 22.19 -6.70 17.09
CA GLY A 73 22.25 -5.45 17.85
C GLY A 73 21.61 -4.24 17.17
N ASN A 74 21.06 -4.39 15.96
CA ASN A 74 20.33 -3.31 15.28
C ASN A 74 19.06 -2.92 16.05
N THR A 75 18.63 -1.67 15.88
CA THR A 75 17.42 -1.15 16.54
C THR A 75 16.19 -1.29 15.64
N PRO A 76 15.02 -1.64 16.21
CA PRO A 76 13.80 -1.75 15.44
C PRO A 76 13.35 -0.40 14.91
N LEU A 77 12.74 -0.39 13.73
CA LEU A 77 12.04 0.78 13.23
C LEU A 77 10.82 1.07 14.10
N LYS A 78 10.64 2.33 14.49
CA LYS A 78 9.46 2.74 15.26
C LYS A 78 8.20 2.40 14.46
N LEU A 79 7.28 1.67 15.07
CA LEU A 79 5.98 1.38 14.46
C LEU A 79 5.24 2.70 14.23
N VAL A 80 4.96 2.99 12.96
CA VAL A 80 4.27 4.21 12.55
C VAL A 80 2.79 4.06 12.89
N GLN A 81 2.26 5.03 13.61
CA GLN A 81 0.83 5.12 13.90
C GLN A 81 0.07 5.41 12.61
N LEU A 82 -1.02 4.68 12.36
CA LEU A 82 -1.85 4.97 11.20
C LEU A 82 -2.55 6.33 11.37
N SER A 83 -2.26 7.27 10.46
CA SER A 83 -3.02 8.49 10.35
C SER A 83 -4.13 8.32 9.33
N ALA A 84 -5.39 8.50 9.76
CA ALA A 84 -6.56 8.43 8.88
C ALA A 84 -6.52 9.44 7.71
N THR A 85 -5.73 10.51 7.83
CA THR A 85 -5.66 11.62 6.85
C THR A 85 -4.39 11.63 6.01
N ARG A 86 -3.42 10.73 6.24
CA ARG A 86 -2.13 10.74 5.55
C ARG A 86 -1.83 9.37 4.94
N TRP A 87 -2.31 9.13 3.73
CA TRP A 87 -1.95 8.01 2.87
C TRP A 87 -0.45 7.68 2.80
N PHE A 88 0.43 8.70 2.83
CA PHE A 88 1.88 8.50 2.94
C PHE A 88 2.27 7.71 4.20
N SER A 89 1.62 7.97 5.34
CA SER A 89 1.86 7.22 6.58
C SER A 89 1.41 5.77 6.50
N VAL A 90 0.44 5.43 5.63
CA VAL A 90 -0.02 4.05 5.45
C VAL A 90 1.05 3.23 4.72
N HIS A 91 1.70 3.80 3.71
CA HIS A 91 2.83 3.16 3.03
C HIS A 91 3.96 2.84 4.01
N ASP A 92 4.44 3.86 4.73
CA ASP A 92 5.57 3.70 5.67
C ASP A 92 5.24 2.70 6.79
N CYS A 93 3.98 2.71 7.25
CA CYS A 93 3.47 1.75 8.21
C CYS A 93 3.53 0.31 7.69
N CYS A 94 3.13 0.06 6.44
CA CYS A 94 3.22 -1.27 5.83
C CYS A 94 4.67 -1.72 5.66
N VAL A 95 5.55 -0.81 5.20
CA VAL A 95 6.99 -1.08 5.05
C VAL A 95 7.60 -1.47 6.40
N HIS A 96 7.38 -0.68 7.46
CA HIS A 96 7.94 -0.96 8.79
C HIS A 96 7.44 -2.26 9.41
N VAL A 97 6.20 -2.68 9.10
CA VAL A 97 5.65 -3.97 9.54
C VAL A 97 6.28 -5.14 8.80
N LEU A 98 6.40 -5.01 7.47
CA LEU A 98 6.96 -6.06 6.64
C LEU A 98 8.44 -6.29 6.92
N ASP A 99 9.18 -5.21 7.19
CA ASP A 99 10.60 -5.22 7.53
C ASP A 99 10.87 -5.92 8.87
N GLN A 100 9.92 -5.86 9.80
CA GLN A 100 10.05 -6.41 11.15
C GLN A 100 9.06 -7.59 11.39
N TRP A 101 8.59 -8.23 10.31
CA TRP A 101 7.46 -9.18 10.39
C TRP A 101 7.77 -10.37 11.28
N ASP A 102 8.96 -10.94 11.11
CA ASP A 102 9.34 -12.19 11.75
C ASP A 102 9.74 -11.96 13.22
N GLU A 103 10.32 -10.81 13.55
CA GLU A 103 10.60 -10.35 14.92
C GLU A 103 9.32 -10.06 15.69
N LEU A 104 8.35 -9.37 15.06
CA LEU A 104 7.04 -9.12 15.66
C LEU A 104 6.30 -10.44 15.91
N LYS A 105 6.32 -11.35 14.93
CA LYS A 105 5.75 -12.70 15.07
C LYS A 105 6.37 -13.43 16.26
N PHE A 106 7.69 -13.42 16.39
CA PHE A 106 8.39 -14.09 17.49
C PHE A 106 8.11 -13.42 18.85
N HIS A 107 8.03 -12.10 18.91
CA HIS A 107 7.64 -11.36 20.12
C HIS A 107 6.25 -11.78 20.62
N PHE A 108 5.27 -11.83 19.72
CA PHE A 108 3.91 -12.25 20.08
C PHE A 108 3.86 -13.72 20.47
N GLN A 109 4.64 -14.59 19.83
CA GLN A 109 4.78 -15.98 20.24
C GLN A 109 5.29 -16.11 21.68
N LEU A 110 6.37 -15.41 22.01
CA LEU A 110 6.96 -15.47 23.33
C LEU A 110 6.03 -14.90 24.41
N SER A 111 5.34 -13.81 24.08
CA SER A 111 4.37 -13.16 24.97
C SER A 111 3.15 -14.05 25.24
N LYS A 112 2.66 -14.74 24.20
CA LYS A 112 1.59 -15.72 24.26
C LYS A 112 1.99 -16.92 25.14
N ASP A 113 3.17 -17.49 24.92
CA ASP A 113 3.63 -18.69 25.61
C ASP A 113 3.99 -18.41 27.09
N ARG A 114 4.57 -17.24 27.39
CA ARG A 114 5.01 -16.89 28.76
C ARG A 114 3.93 -16.24 29.61
N GLN A 115 3.10 -15.38 29.03
CA GLN A 115 2.14 -14.56 29.79
C GLN A 115 0.69 -15.05 29.64
N GLN A 116 0.45 -16.09 28.80
CA GLN A 116 -0.90 -16.59 28.47
C GLN A 116 -1.88 -15.47 28.07
N CYS A 117 -1.36 -14.42 27.43
CA CYS A 117 -2.13 -13.23 27.13
C CYS A 117 -2.93 -13.43 25.84
N TYR A 118 -4.26 -13.28 25.92
CA TYR A 118 -5.16 -13.44 24.78
C TYR A 118 -4.84 -12.47 23.64
N ASP A 119 -4.50 -11.21 23.94
CA ASP A 119 -4.16 -10.23 22.91
C ASP A 119 -2.88 -10.63 22.12
N ALA A 120 -1.91 -11.24 22.80
CA ALA A 120 -0.72 -11.78 22.13
C ALA A 120 -1.05 -12.98 21.25
N GLU A 121 -1.97 -13.86 21.68
CA GLU A 121 -2.44 -14.98 20.85
C GLU A 121 -3.11 -14.47 19.56
N VAL A 122 -4.01 -13.50 19.67
CA VAL A 122 -4.70 -12.91 18.51
C VAL A 122 -3.68 -12.29 17.54
N LEU A 123 -2.73 -11.50 18.05
CA LEU A 123 -1.68 -10.89 17.23
C LEU A 123 -0.77 -11.96 16.60
N TYR A 124 -0.37 -12.98 17.36
CA TYR A 124 0.43 -14.08 16.84
C TYR A 124 -0.28 -14.81 15.68
N GLN A 125 -1.59 -15.08 15.81
CA GLN A 125 -2.38 -15.70 14.74
C GLN A 125 -2.44 -14.84 13.47
N VAL A 126 -2.53 -13.52 13.61
CA VAL A 126 -2.49 -12.58 12.48
C VAL A 126 -1.16 -12.68 11.73
N TYR A 127 -0.04 -12.74 12.45
CA TYR A 127 1.32 -12.84 11.88
C TYR A 127 1.68 -14.24 11.38
N CYS A 128 1.05 -15.28 11.92
CA CYS A 128 1.15 -16.65 11.42
C CYS A 128 0.41 -16.87 10.09
N ASN A 129 -0.57 -16.02 9.76
CA ASN A 129 -1.34 -16.17 8.55
C ASN A 129 -0.57 -15.61 7.33
N PRO A 130 -0.09 -16.45 6.40
CA PRO A 130 0.67 -16.01 5.23
C PRO A 130 -0.14 -15.08 4.31
N VAL A 131 -1.48 -15.21 4.31
CA VAL A 131 -2.38 -14.35 3.53
C VAL A 131 -2.23 -12.88 3.93
N ASN A 132 -2.04 -12.59 5.22
CA ASN A 132 -1.91 -11.23 5.71
C ASN A 132 -0.58 -10.60 5.27
N LYS A 133 0.52 -11.37 5.32
CA LYS A 133 1.84 -10.94 4.83
C LYS A 133 1.79 -10.66 3.32
N LEU A 134 1.21 -11.57 2.55
CA LEU A 134 1.03 -11.43 1.10
C LEU A 134 0.19 -10.22 0.72
N TYR A 135 -0.93 -10.01 1.41
CA TYR A 135 -1.77 -8.84 1.19
C TYR A 135 -1.02 -7.54 1.49
N LEU A 136 -0.25 -7.48 2.58
CA LEU A 136 0.54 -6.30 2.91
C LEU A 136 1.66 -6.05 1.90
N GLN A 137 2.32 -7.09 1.40
CA GLN A 137 3.31 -6.95 0.33
C GLN A 137 2.69 -6.40 -0.95
N PHE A 138 1.54 -6.93 -1.37
CA PHE A 138 0.80 -6.40 -2.52
C PHE A 138 0.40 -4.94 -2.30
N LEU A 139 -0.24 -4.63 -1.17
CA LEU A 139 -0.70 -3.29 -0.83
C LEU A 139 0.45 -2.29 -0.78
N THR A 140 1.59 -2.67 -0.20
CA THR A 140 2.80 -1.82 -0.13
C THR A 140 3.26 -1.39 -1.52
N ARG A 141 3.23 -2.29 -2.51
CA ARG A 141 3.62 -1.97 -3.90
C ARG A 141 2.63 -1.04 -4.60
N VAL A 142 1.34 -1.13 -4.28
CA VAL A 142 0.36 -0.14 -4.77
C VAL A 142 0.63 1.21 -4.10
N LEU A 143 0.73 1.23 -2.77
CA LEU A 143 0.95 2.44 -1.98
C LEU A 143 2.29 3.14 -2.29
N GLN A 144 3.32 2.41 -2.70
CA GLN A 144 4.63 2.95 -3.08
C GLN A 144 4.51 3.92 -4.28
N GLU A 145 3.69 3.57 -5.27
CA GLU A 145 3.46 4.41 -6.45
C GLU A 145 2.76 5.72 -6.09
N PHE A 146 1.75 5.61 -5.22
CA PHE A 146 1.05 6.75 -4.64
C PHE A 146 1.99 7.64 -3.82
N ALA A 147 2.80 7.06 -2.94
CA ALA A 147 3.78 7.79 -2.12
C ALA A 147 4.83 8.52 -2.98
N ARG A 148 5.27 7.92 -4.09
CA ARG A 148 6.19 8.55 -5.05
C ARG A 148 5.60 9.85 -5.64
N ILE A 149 4.33 9.82 -6.05
CA ILE A 149 3.66 11.02 -6.58
C ILE A 149 3.49 12.09 -5.52
N ILE A 150 3.05 11.73 -4.30
CA ILE A 150 2.93 12.69 -3.20
C ILE A 150 4.21 13.46 -3.02
N LYS A 151 5.32 12.72 -2.95
CA LYS A 151 6.63 13.29 -2.69
C LYS A 151 7.04 14.25 -3.79
N LEU A 152 6.76 13.90 -5.06
CA LEU A 152 6.97 14.79 -6.20
C LEU A 152 6.09 16.06 -6.12
N LEU A 153 4.83 15.94 -5.73
CA LEU A 153 3.90 17.07 -5.56
C LEU A 153 4.25 17.98 -4.37
N GLN A 154 5.02 17.48 -3.41
CA GLN A 154 5.47 18.20 -2.22
C GLN A 154 6.82 18.91 -2.41
N LEU A 155 7.53 18.68 -3.52
CA LEU A 155 8.78 19.38 -3.81
C LEU A 155 8.50 20.88 -3.99
N GLU A 156 9.00 21.69 -3.03
CA GLU A 156 8.81 23.15 -2.95
C GLU A 156 9.39 23.92 -4.14
N SER A 157 10.40 23.36 -4.81
CA SER A 157 10.93 23.91 -6.05
C SER A 157 10.05 23.42 -7.18
N GLY A 158 9.22 24.32 -7.72
CA GLY A 158 8.29 24.06 -8.83
C GLY A 158 8.90 23.15 -9.89
N GLY A 159 8.72 21.84 -9.69
CA GLY A 159 9.35 20.82 -10.49
C GLY A 159 8.88 21.04 -11.92
N ASN A 160 9.80 20.91 -12.88
CA ASN A 160 9.50 21.09 -14.29
C ASN A 160 8.14 20.43 -14.59
N ALA A 161 7.13 21.25 -14.91
CA ALA A 161 5.75 20.80 -15.03
C ALA A 161 5.61 19.65 -16.03
N PHE A 162 6.49 19.61 -17.03
CA PHE A 162 6.60 18.51 -17.98
C PHE A 162 7.06 17.22 -17.31
N LYS A 163 8.11 17.25 -16.48
CA LYS A 163 8.54 16.07 -15.70
C LYS A 163 7.46 15.56 -14.76
N MET A 164 6.67 16.47 -14.17
CA MET A 164 5.55 16.09 -13.31
C MET A 164 4.43 15.42 -14.11
N LEU A 165 4.11 15.95 -15.29
CA LEU A 165 3.16 15.34 -16.21
C LEU A 165 3.63 13.94 -16.65
N ASP A 166 4.90 13.80 -17.06
CA ASP A 166 5.49 12.50 -17.43
C ASP A 166 5.41 11.50 -16.28
N CYS A 167 5.66 11.94 -15.04
CA CYS A 167 5.59 11.09 -13.85
C CYS A 167 4.17 10.65 -13.51
N LEU A 168 3.18 11.53 -13.71
CA LEU A 168 1.76 11.23 -13.53
C LEU A 168 1.27 10.26 -14.61
N GLN A 169 1.67 10.48 -15.86
CA GLN A 169 1.35 9.60 -16.97
C GLN A 169 1.91 8.19 -16.74
N ALA A 170 3.20 8.08 -16.42
CA ALA A 170 3.84 6.79 -16.10
C ALA A 170 3.16 6.08 -14.92
N PHE A 171 2.66 6.83 -13.94
CA PHE A 171 1.86 6.27 -12.85
C PHE A 171 0.51 5.74 -13.31
N PHE A 172 -0.23 6.50 -14.14
CA PHE A 172 -1.48 6.04 -14.73
C PHE A 172 -1.25 4.79 -15.56
N ASP A 173 -0.22 4.75 -16.39
CA ASP A 173 0.16 3.56 -17.18
C ASP A 173 0.46 2.36 -16.28
N THR A 174 1.16 2.59 -15.16
CA THR A 174 1.48 1.55 -14.17
C THR A 174 0.24 1.03 -13.44
N LEU A 175 -0.74 1.88 -13.15
CA LEU A 175 -2.00 1.45 -12.54
C LEU A 175 -2.90 0.73 -13.56
N ILE A 176 -3.04 1.29 -14.75
CA ILE A 176 -3.90 0.75 -15.81
C ILE A 176 -3.38 -0.61 -16.28
N SER A 177 -2.07 -0.78 -16.42
CA SER A 177 -1.47 -2.07 -16.79
C SER A 177 -1.64 -3.17 -15.74
N ARG A 178 -1.99 -2.83 -14.49
CA ARG A 178 -2.35 -3.83 -13.48
C ARG A 178 -3.79 -4.32 -13.62
N VAL A 179 -4.66 -3.53 -14.27
CA VAL A 179 -6.11 -3.78 -14.34
C VAL A 179 -6.56 -4.18 -15.75
N LEU A 180 -5.93 -3.67 -16.80
CA LEU A 180 -6.34 -3.85 -18.20
C LEU A 180 -5.35 -4.67 -19.00
N LEU A 181 -5.88 -5.41 -19.99
CA LEU A 181 -5.07 -6.10 -21.00
C LEU A 181 -4.18 -5.10 -21.76
N SER A 182 -2.89 -5.42 -21.89
CA SER A 182 -1.92 -4.60 -22.62
C SER A 182 -2.39 -4.22 -24.04
N GLN A 183 -3.13 -5.11 -24.70
CA GLN A 183 -3.71 -4.91 -26.03
C GLN A 183 -4.86 -3.87 -26.08
N ARG A 184 -5.44 -3.52 -24.93
CA ARG A 184 -6.56 -2.58 -24.79
C ARG A 184 -6.10 -1.23 -24.23
N ILE A 185 -4.84 -1.09 -23.84
CA ILE A 185 -4.28 0.19 -23.39
C ILE A 185 -4.07 1.07 -24.63
N PRO A 186 -4.77 2.21 -24.75
CA PRO A 186 -4.59 3.08 -25.89
C PRO A 186 -3.19 3.69 -25.89
N VAL A 187 -2.52 3.67 -27.05
CA VAL A 187 -1.18 4.27 -27.23
C VAL A 187 -1.22 5.80 -27.21
N SER A 188 -2.42 6.40 -27.18
CA SER A 188 -2.62 7.85 -27.23
C SER A 188 -3.19 8.37 -25.91
N ASP A 189 -2.51 9.37 -25.33
CA ASP A 189 -2.84 9.99 -24.04
C ASP A 189 -4.29 10.49 -23.94
N THR A 190 -4.83 11.03 -25.05
CA THR A 190 -6.22 11.53 -25.07
C THR A 190 -7.25 10.41 -24.99
N LYS A 191 -6.94 9.26 -25.58
CA LYS A 191 -7.81 8.07 -25.55
C LYS A 191 -7.67 7.29 -24.24
N LEU A 192 -6.54 7.44 -23.54
CA LEU A 192 -6.29 6.80 -22.25
C LEU A 192 -7.25 7.29 -21.16
N LEU A 193 -7.64 8.57 -21.22
CA LEU A 193 -8.65 9.17 -20.33
C LEU A 193 -10.10 8.73 -20.66
N GLU A 194 -10.32 8.20 -21.86
CA GLU A 194 -11.64 7.75 -22.34
C GLU A 194 -11.89 6.25 -22.07
N VAL A 195 -10.91 5.56 -21.47
CA VAL A 195 -11.01 4.13 -21.19
C VAL A 195 -12.10 3.88 -20.15
N ASN A 196 -13.11 3.10 -20.54
CA ASN A 196 -14.18 2.70 -19.65
C ASN A 196 -13.73 1.57 -18.72
N LEU A 197 -13.33 1.93 -17.50
CA LEU A 197 -12.92 0.98 -16.46
C LEU A 197 -14.06 0.07 -15.97
N SER A 198 -15.31 0.34 -16.34
CA SER A 198 -16.47 -0.49 -15.97
C SER A 198 -16.69 -1.67 -16.92
N ASP A 199 -15.98 -1.71 -18.06
CA ASP A 199 -16.07 -2.82 -19.01
C ASP A 199 -15.22 -4.00 -18.54
N THR A 200 -15.85 -4.99 -17.92
CA THR A 200 -15.21 -6.21 -17.44
C THR A 200 -14.56 -7.05 -18.54
N ALA A 201 -14.93 -6.87 -19.81
CA ALA A 201 -14.28 -7.55 -20.93
C ALA A 201 -12.89 -6.99 -21.26
N SER A 202 -12.58 -5.77 -20.79
CA SER A 202 -11.27 -5.12 -20.95
C SER A 202 -10.30 -5.43 -19.81
N HIS A 203 -10.80 -6.04 -18.73
CA HIS A 203 -10.03 -6.34 -17.54
C HIS A 203 -9.08 -7.51 -17.76
N LEU A 204 -7.95 -7.42 -17.10
CA LEU A 204 -6.96 -8.47 -17.07
C LEU A 204 -7.51 -9.66 -16.30
N LEU A 205 -7.36 -10.86 -16.87
CA LEU A 205 -7.69 -12.08 -16.14
C LEU A 205 -6.81 -12.19 -14.89
N LEU A 206 -7.40 -12.67 -13.80
CA LEU A 206 -6.73 -12.82 -12.52
C LEU A 206 -5.43 -13.65 -12.60
N CYS A 207 -5.39 -14.63 -13.51
CA CYS A 207 -4.22 -15.46 -13.76
C CYS A 207 -3.08 -14.74 -14.51
N ALA A 208 -3.38 -13.66 -15.22
CA ALA A 208 -2.42 -12.83 -15.93
C ALA A 208 -1.95 -11.62 -15.10
N ALA A 209 -2.60 -11.35 -13.97
CA ALA A 209 -2.37 -10.16 -13.15
C ALA A 209 -0.96 -10.16 -12.55
N ASN A 210 -0.28 -9.01 -12.70
CA ASN A 210 1.07 -8.84 -12.19
C ASN A 210 1.00 -8.41 -10.71
N PHE A 211 1.10 -9.40 -9.82
CA PHE A 211 1.15 -9.18 -8.37
C PHE A 211 2.57 -8.83 -7.85
N SER A 212 3.55 -8.67 -8.74
CA SER A 212 4.99 -8.52 -8.49
C SER A 212 5.75 -9.81 -8.16
N ALA A 213 7.05 -9.82 -8.47
CA ALA A 213 7.95 -10.95 -8.21
C ALA A 213 8.00 -11.31 -6.71
N MET A 214 7.98 -10.32 -5.81
CA MET A 214 8.01 -10.56 -4.36
C MET A 214 6.76 -11.29 -3.88
N PHE A 215 5.58 -10.98 -4.44
CA PHE A 215 4.36 -11.69 -4.13
C PHE A 215 4.42 -13.13 -4.65
N THR A 216 4.89 -13.34 -5.88
CA THR A 216 5.03 -14.68 -6.46
C THR A 216 5.99 -15.56 -5.65
N ILE A 217 7.13 -15.00 -5.21
CA ILE A 217 8.08 -15.68 -4.33
C ILE A 217 7.41 -16.04 -3.00
N ALA A 218 6.75 -15.06 -2.37
CA ALA A 218 6.09 -15.29 -1.08
C ALA A 218 4.92 -16.28 -1.15
N VAL A 219 4.19 -16.35 -2.28
CA VAL A 219 3.16 -17.38 -2.51
C VAL A 219 3.81 -18.77 -2.61
N GLY A 220 4.93 -18.88 -3.33
CA GLY A 220 5.71 -20.12 -3.42
C GLY A 220 6.23 -20.58 -2.05
N ASP A 221 6.78 -19.68 -1.26
CA ASP A 221 7.30 -19.95 0.08
C ASP A 221 6.19 -20.35 1.07
N ALA A 222 5.00 -19.75 0.92
CA ALA A 222 3.84 -20.03 1.77
C ALA A 222 3.17 -21.38 1.50
N LYS A 223 3.53 -22.09 0.40
CA LYS A 223 2.99 -23.42 0.02
C LYS A 223 1.47 -23.51 0.14
N LEU A 224 0.77 -22.50 -0.37
CA LEU A 224 -0.68 -22.37 -0.26
C LEU A 224 -1.39 -23.36 -1.18
N ASP A 225 -2.59 -23.80 -0.77
CA ASP A 225 -3.50 -24.51 -1.66
C ASP A 225 -3.98 -23.58 -2.77
N LYS A 226 -4.22 -24.14 -3.96
CA LYS A 226 -4.56 -23.40 -5.18
C LYS A 226 -5.85 -22.59 -5.03
N ALA A 227 -6.83 -23.13 -4.29
CA ALA A 227 -8.08 -22.43 -3.99
C ALA A 227 -7.86 -21.19 -3.10
N VAL A 228 -6.94 -21.28 -2.15
CA VAL A 228 -6.56 -20.17 -1.28
C VAL A 228 -5.80 -19.12 -2.09
N GLU A 229 -4.87 -19.54 -2.94
CA GLU A 229 -4.14 -18.65 -3.84
C GLU A 229 -5.08 -17.85 -4.76
N GLU A 230 -6.04 -18.51 -5.41
CA GLU A 230 -7.05 -17.85 -6.25
C GLU A 230 -7.92 -16.88 -5.44
N THR A 231 -8.29 -17.26 -4.21
CA THR A 231 -9.03 -16.39 -3.30
C THR A 231 -8.21 -15.15 -2.92
N ILE A 232 -6.90 -15.27 -2.68
CA ILE A 232 -6.03 -14.13 -2.38
C ILE A 232 -5.91 -13.23 -3.61
N LYS A 233 -5.60 -13.82 -4.77
CA LYS A 233 -5.47 -13.06 -6.01
C LYS A 233 -6.75 -12.28 -6.31
N SER A 234 -7.93 -12.88 -6.10
CA SER A 234 -9.23 -12.23 -6.35
C SER A 234 -9.50 -11.00 -5.48
N ARG A 235 -8.72 -10.87 -4.39
CA ARG A 235 -8.83 -9.83 -3.38
C ARG A 235 -7.74 -8.77 -3.48
N CYS A 236 -6.72 -9.02 -4.30
CA CYS A 236 -5.61 -8.11 -4.57
C CYS A 236 -5.87 -7.41 -5.90
#